data_AF-A0A1Y6LQR2-F1
#
_entry.id   AF-A0A1Y6LQR2-F1
#
_cell.length_a   1.000
_cell.length_b   1.000
_cell.length_c   1.000
_cell.angle_alpha   90.00
_cell.angle_beta   90.00
_cell.angle_gamma   90.00
#
_symmetry.space_group_name_H-M   'P 1'
#
loop_
_entity.id
_entity.type
_entity.pdbx_description
1 polymer ?
#
loop_
_entity_poly.entity_id
_entity_poly.type
_entity_poly.pdbx_seq_one_letter_code
_entity_poly.pdbx_strand_id
1 'polypeptide(L)'
;MARLGDFELSGILYAGCDFDAWRDKTDAWLRLRGLESFVSRTKKGEGRSGMAQRLKEKARDAICGRVDRAIIRRLPTAIKPDDHLQSFWRQLEEQAKPFRFEDLTPELRCKVYSSILSADASYNLSQWTPSCSLPAILSVCSTVRKEAMPVYYSSTEFRATCKVSGDRDRGIEKTRNTITSWTRSLAHGALQNLRSINLYVAGLPPRTAGPVESFGNLLQFRFSPVTGPTCDEWQSANPEFALHYHKSLNVQAKERLQKSLARLEKYREVTSLRGEVLVMAIVDILELLEDGKMEREA
;
A
#
# COMPACT_ATOMS: atom_id res chain seq x y z
N MET A 1 -13.93 -16.47 -1.33
CA MET A 1 -12.87 -16.62 -2.34
C MET A 1 -12.91 -18.06 -2.81
N ALA A 2 -13.10 -18.30 -4.11
CA ALA A 2 -13.03 -19.65 -4.67
C ALA A 2 -11.59 -20.16 -4.54
N ARG A 3 -11.44 -21.41 -4.09
CA ARG A 3 -10.15 -22.09 -4.00
C ARG A 3 -9.70 -22.51 -5.40
N LEU A 4 -8.40 -22.66 -5.63
CA LEU A 4 -7.84 -23.08 -6.94
C LEU A 4 -8.52 -24.34 -7.51
N GLY A 5 -8.94 -25.29 -6.67
CA GLY A 5 -9.67 -26.51 -7.08
C GLY A 5 -11.15 -26.32 -7.43
N ASP A 6 -11.79 -25.21 -7.04
CA ASP A 6 -13.21 -24.97 -7.37
C ASP A 6 -13.38 -24.70 -8.87
N PHE A 7 -12.35 -24.14 -9.51
CA PHE A 7 -12.37 -23.82 -10.94
C PHE A 7 -12.08 -25.05 -11.82
N GLU A 8 -11.24 -25.98 -11.38
CA GLU A 8 -10.99 -27.25 -12.08
C GLU A 8 -12.29 -28.08 -12.23
N LEU A 9 -13.14 -28.07 -11.20
CA LEU A 9 -14.45 -28.75 -11.19
C LEU A 9 -15.49 -28.05 -12.07
N SER A 10 -15.41 -26.72 -12.19
CA SER A 10 -16.35 -25.92 -12.98
C SER A 10 -16.18 -26.07 -14.51
N GLY A 11 -15.03 -26.57 -14.95
CA GLY A 11 -14.67 -26.66 -16.37
C GLY A 11 -14.56 -25.28 -17.04
N ILE A 12 -14.20 -24.26 -16.28
CA ILE A 12 -13.92 -22.89 -16.71
C ILE A 12 -12.42 -22.75 -17.01
N LEU A 13 -12.05 -22.06 -18.10
CA LEU A 13 -10.67 -21.66 -18.38
C LEU A 13 -10.26 -20.54 -17.44
N TYR A 14 -9.17 -20.71 -16.69
CA TYR A 14 -8.59 -19.70 -15.83
C TYR A 14 -7.07 -19.61 -16.03
N ALA A 15 -6.45 -18.54 -15.54
CA ALA A 15 -5.02 -18.33 -15.74
C ALA A 15 -4.19 -19.42 -15.06
N GLY A 16 -3.33 -20.11 -15.82
CA GLY A 16 -2.49 -21.20 -15.32
C GLY A 16 -3.14 -22.58 -15.30
N CYS A 17 -4.34 -22.76 -15.84
CA CYS A 17 -4.92 -24.09 -16.03
C CYS A 17 -4.28 -24.84 -17.22
N ASP A 18 -4.44 -26.16 -17.27
CA ASP A 18 -4.08 -26.96 -18.45
C ASP A 18 -5.02 -26.59 -19.62
N PHE A 19 -4.50 -25.75 -20.52
CA PHE A 19 -5.25 -25.23 -21.65
C PHE A 19 -5.66 -26.35 -22.62
N ASP A 20 -4.77 -27.31 -22.88
CA ASP A 20 -5.05 -28.40 -23.82
C ASP A 20 -6.15 -29.31 -23.28
N ALA A 21 -6.07 -29.71 -22.01
CA ALA A 21 -7.11 -30.52 -21.38
C ALA A 21 -8.45 -29.78 -21.30
N TRP A 22 -8.45 -28.47 -21.05
CA TRP A 22 -9.67 -27.66 -21.07
C TRP A 22 -10.24 -27.51 -22.48
N ARG A 23 -9.39 -27.27 -23.49
CA ARG A 23 -9.79 -27.16 -24.90
C ARG A 23 -10.44 -28.45 -25.36
N ASP A 24 -9.83 -29.59 -25.10
CA ASP A 24 -10.34 -30.89 -25.55
C ASP A 24 -11.73 -31.20 -24.94
N LYS A 25 -11.93 -30.87 -23.65
CA LYS A 25 -13.25 -30.94 -22.99
C LYS A 25 -14.27 -29.99 -23.62
N THR A 26 -13.83 -28.77 -23.96
CA THR A 26 -14.70 -27.76 -24.56
C THR A 26 -15.08 -28.14 -25.99
N ASP A 27 -14.15 -28.68 -26.78
CA ASP A 27 -14.40 -29.19 -28.13
C ASP A 27 -15.38 -30.37 -28.11
N ALA A 28 -15.21 -31.32 -27.19
CA ALA A 28 -16.17 -32.42 -27.01
C ALA A 28 -17.57 -31.90 -26.65
N TRP A 29 -17.66 -30.88 -25.81
CA TRP A 29 -18.93 -30.26 -25.43
C TRP A 29 -19.59 -29.47 -26.57
N LEU A 30 -18.81 -28.79 -27.42
CA LEU A 30 -19.31 -28.11 -28.62
C LEU A 30 -19.87 -29.12 -29.63
N ARG A 31 -19.23 -30.30 -29.75
CA ARG A 31 -19.72 -31.41 -30.59
C ARG A 31 -21.09 -31.90 -30.16
N LEU A 32 -21.25 -32.20 -28.87
CA LEU A 32 -22.54 -32.61 -28.30
C LEU A 32 -23.67 -31.59 -28.53
N ARG A 33 -23.34 -30.31 -28.75
CA ARG A 33 -24.31 -29.24 -29.03
C ARG A 33 -24.56 -28.97 -30.52
N GLY A 34 -23.97 -29.77 -31.42
CA GLY A 34 -24.07 -29.56 -32.86
C GLY A 34 -23.39 -28.27 -33.33
N LEU A 35 -22.46 -27.73 -32.55
CA LEU A 35 -21.66 -26.55 -32.90
C LEU A 35 -20.36 -26.95 -33.63
N GLU A 36 -20.35 -28.13 -34.25
CA GLU A 36 -19.22 -28.78 -34.91
C GLU A 36 -18.77 -28.07 -36.20
N SER A 37 -19.68 -27.35 -36.83
CA SER A 37 -19.39 -26.49 -37.99
C SER A 37 -18.38 -25.38 -37.66
N PHE A 38 -18.07 -25.20 -36.37
CA PHE A 38 -17.01 -24.34 -35.86
C PHE A 38 -15.62 -25.01 -35.89
N VAL A 39 -15.55 -26.34 -35.72
CA VAL A 39 -14.32 -27.15 -35.61
C VAL A 39 -13.85 -27.65 -36.98
N SER A 40 -14.78 -27.89 -37.89
CA SER A 40 -14.48 -28.42 -39.22
C SER A 40 -13.95 -27.33 -40.14
N ARG A 41 -12.75 -27.54 -40.72
CA ARG A 41 -12.19 -26.72 -41.81
C ARG A 41 -13.25 -26.57 -42.90
N THR A 42 -13.93 -25.43 -42.96
CA THR A 42 -14.79 -25.09 -44.09
C THR A 42 -13.92 -25.13 -45.34
N LYS A 43 -14.16 -26.11 -46.22
CA LYS A 43 -13.49 -26.21 -47.52
C LYS A 43 -13.63 -24.86 -48.22
N LYS A 44 -12.51 -24.33 -48.74
CA LYS A 44 -12.50 -23.12 -49.57
C LYS A 44 -13.53 -23.30 -50.69
N GLY A 45 -14.66 -22.59 -50.61
CA GLY A 45 -15.64 -22.55 -51.70
C GLY A 45 -17.11 -22.57 -51.30
N GLU A 46 -17.48 -22.95 -50.07
CA GLU A 46 -18.89 -22.94 -49.68
C GLU A 46 -19.33 -21.56 -49.17
N GLY A 47 -20.33 -21.01 -49.84
CA GLY A 47 -20.75 -19.62 -49.77
C GLY A 47 -21.06 -19.10 -48.38
N ARG A 48 -20.97 -17.77 -48.26
CA ARG A 48 -21.41 -16.93 -47.15
C ARG A 48 -22.90 -17.16 -46.82
N SER A 49 -23.22 -18.26 -46.15
CA SER A 49 -24.53 -18.45 -45.54
C SER A 49 -24.56 -17.74 -44.20
N GLY A 50 -25.51 -16.82 -43.99
CA GLY A 50 -25.73 -16.17 -42.68
C GLY A 50 -25.96 -17.16 -41.55
N MET A 51 -26.33 -18.41 -41.85
CA MET A 51 -26.45 -19.49 -40.88
C MET A 51 -25.09 -19.94 -40.33
N ALA A 52 -24.04 -20.04 -41.16
CA ALA A 52 -22.70 -20.39 -40.72
C ALA A 52 -22.12 -19.31 -39.79
N GLN A 53 -22.39 -18.04 -40.08
CA GLN A 53 -21.98 -16.92 -39.24
C GLN A 53 -22.68 -16.94 -37.87
N ARG A 54 -23.99 -17.21 -37.84
CA ARG A 54 -24.74 -17.34 -36.57
C ARG A 54 -24.25 -18.52 -35.71
N LEU A 55 -23.92 -19.65 -36.34
CA LEU A 55 -23.35 -20.80 -35.63
C LEU A 55 -21.98 -20.47 -35.05
N LYS A 56 -21.17 -19.67 -35.77
CA LYS A 56 -19.89 -19.17 -35.29
C LYS A 56 -20.02 -18.28 -34.05
N GLU A 57 -20.92 -17.31 -34.10
CA GLU A 57 -21.20 -16.41 -32.97
C GLU A 57 -21.71 -17.20 -31.76
N LYS A 58 -22.64 -18.14 -31.97
CA LYS A 58 -23.18 -18.99 -30.91
C LYS A 58 -22.12 -19.88 -30.26
N ALA A 59 -21.18 -20.41 -31.04
CA ALA A 59 -20.06 -21.20 -30.52
C ALA A 59 -19.08 -20.33 -29.72
N ARG A 60 -18.76 -19.12 -30.20
CA ARG A 60 -17.93 -18.15 -29.49
C ARG A 60 -18.55 -17.78 -28.14
N ASP A 61 -19.83 -17.42 -28.11
CA ASP A 61 -20.53 -17.05 -26.87
C ASP A 61 -20.56 -18.22 -25.88
N ALA A 62 -20.74 -19.44 -26.39
CA ALA A 62 -20.72 -20.66 -25.60
C ALA A 62 -19.33 -20.93 -24.99
N ILE A 63 -18.24 -20.68 -25.74
CA ILE A 63 -16.87 -20.76 -25.22
C ILE A 63 -16.61 -19.66 -24.19
N CYS A 64 -16.95 -18.41 -24.49
CA CYS A 64 -16.81 -17.27 -23.57
C CYS A 64 -17.55 -17.52 -22.25
N GLY A 65 -18.71 -18.19 -22.27
CA GLY A 65 -19.43 -18.60 -21.06
C GLY A 65 -18.66 -19.58 -20.17
N ARG A 66 -17.59 -20.20 -20.67
CA ARG A 66 -16.70 -21.13 -19.96
C ARG A 66 -15.28 -20.57 -19.77
N VAL A 67 -15.09 -19.26 -19.90
CA VAL A 67 -13.79 -18.60 -19.70
C VAL A 67 -13.92 -17.61 -18.55
N ASP A 68 -12.92 -17.55 -17.68
CA ASP A 68 -12.88 -16.60 -16.58
C ASP A 68 -12.95 -15.15 -17.10
N ARG A 69 -13.72 -14.30 -16.41
CA ARG A 69 -13.94 -12.91 -16.83
C ARG A 69 -12.65 -12.11 -16.97
N ALA A 70 -11.61 -12.42 -16.20
CA ALA A 70 -10.32 -11.74 -16.30
C ALA A 70 -9.61 -12.05 -17.62
N ILE A 71 -9.73 -13.27 -18.15
CA ILE A 71 -9.18 -13.64 -19.47
C ILE A 71 -9.99 -12.96 -20.57
N ILE A 72 -11.33 -12.99 -20.48
CA ILE A 72 -12.20 -12.35 -21.49
C ILE A 72 -11.89 -10.86 -21.64
N ARG A 73 -11.67 -10.14 -20.53
CA ARG A 73 -11.33 -8.71 -20.54
C ARG A 73 -10.02 -8.38 -21.25
N ARG A 74 -9.11 -9.36 -21.40
CA ARG A 74 -7.82 -9.19 -22.07
C ARG A 74 -7.88 -9.55 -23.56
N LEU A 75 -8.97 -10.18 -24.01
CA LEU A 75 -9.13 -10.51 -25.42
C LEU A 75 -9.26 -9.22 -26.25
N PRO A 76 -8.60 -9.16 -27.42
CA PRO A 76 -8.79 -8.05 -28.35
C PRO A 76 -10.27 -7.88 -28.69
N THR A 77 -10.80 -6.66 -28.60
CA THR A 77 -12.17 -6.33 -29.03
C THR A 77 -12.38 -6.55 -30.54
N ALA A 78 -11.29 -6.61 -31.31
CA ALA A 78 -11.28 -6.73 -32.76
C ALA A 78 -11.06 -8.17 -33.27
N ILE A 79 -11.61 -9.19 -32.60
CA ILE A 79 -11.73 -10.52 -33.23
C ILE A 79 -12.73 -10.38 -34.37
N LYS A 80 -12.24 -10.42 -35.61
CA LYS A 80 -13.08 -10.25 -36.80
C LYS A 80 -14.01 -11.46 -36.91
N PRO A 81 -15.25 -11.27 -37.40
CA PRO A 81 -16.17 -12.39 -37.64
C PRO A 81 -15.62 -13.46 -38.62
N ASP A 82 -14.63 -13.08 -39.43
CA ASP A 82 -13.90 -13.97 -40.34
C ASP A 82 -12.67 -14.65 -39.72
N ASP A 83 -12.29 -14.31 -38.47
CA ASP A 83 -11.16 -14.95 -37.80
C ASP A 83 -11.47 -16.44 -37.55
N HIS A 84 -10.56 -17.29 -38.01
CA HIS A 84 -10.68 -18.74 -37.86
C HIS A 84 -10.66 -19.12 -36.37
N LEU A 85 -11.45 -20.14 -35.98
CA LEU A 85 -11.47 -20.67 -34.61
C LEU A 85 -10.06 -20.93 -34.03
N GLN A 86 -9.11 -21.32 -34.88
CA GLN A 86 -7.72 -21.52 -34.49
C GLN A 86 -7.02 -20.26 -33.97
N SER A 87 -7.34 -19.06 -34.51
CA SER A 87 -6.80 -17.81 -33.97
C SER A 87 -7.47 -17.45 -32.65
N PHE A 88 -8.77 -17.73 -32.49
CA PHE A 88 -9.47 -17.55 -31.22
C PHE A 88 -8.91 -18.47 -30.13
N TRP A 89 -8.65 -19.75 -30.44
CA TRP A 89 -7.99 -20.67 -29.51
C TRP A 89 -6.59 -20.20 -29.13
N ARG A 90 -5.79 -19.77 -30.11
CA ARG A 90 -4.44 -19.25 -29.84
C ARG A 90 -4.48 -18.02 -28.93
N GLN A 91 -5.43 -17.10 -29.14
CA GLN A 91 -5.60 -15.94 -28.27
C GLN A 91 -6.01 -16.34 -26.86
N LEU A 92 -6.97 -17.28 -26.71
CA LEU A 92 -7.35 -17.79 -25.39
C LEU A 92 -6.18 -18.47 -24.69
N GLU A 93 -5.39 -19.26 -25.40
CA GLU A 93 -4.18 -19.91 -24.89
C GLU A 93 -3.18 -18.86 -24.38
N GLU A 94 -2.88 -17.86 -25.19
CA GLU A 94 -1.98 -16.76 -24.81
C GLU A 94 -2.47 -15.99 -23.59
N GLN A 95 -3.78 -15.69 -23.51
CA GLN A 95 -4.36 -14.95 -22.39
C GLN A 95 -4.57 -15.81 -21.14
N ALA A 96 -4.65 -17.14 -21.28
CA ALA A 96 -4.73 -18.09 -20.18
C ALA A 96 -3.35 -18.42 -19.59
N LYS A 97 -2.25 -18.03 -20.24
CA LYS A 97 -0.92 -18.18 -19.65
C LYS A 97 -0.87 -17.49 -18.28
N PRO A 98 -0.28 -18.14 -17.26
CA PRO A 98 -0.14 -17.54 -15.95
C PRO A 98 0.72 -16.28 -16.08
N PHE A 99 0.17 -15.16 -15.64
CA PHE A 99 0.90 -13.91 -15.55
C PHE A 99 1.77 -13.95 -14.30
N ARG A 100 3.10 -13.99 -14.44
CA ARG A 100 3.97 -13.87 -13.27
C ARG A 100 4.05 -12.42 -12.88
N PHE A 101 3.79 -12.12 -11.61
CA PHE A 101 3.91 -10.76 -11.08
C PHE A 101 5.32 -10.18 -11.27
N GLU A 102 6.35 -11.04 -11.28
CA GLU A 102 7.74 -10.67 -11.54
C GLU A 102 8.02 -10.25 -12.98
N ASP A 103 7.14 -10.58 -13.94
CA ASP A 103 7.27 -10.16 -15.35
C ASP A 103 6.87 -8.68 -15.53
N LEU A 104 6.18 -8.07 -14.56
CA LEU A 104 5.97 -6.62 -14.52
C LEU A 104 7.31 -5.90 -14.38
N THR A 105 7.45 -4.69 -14.92
CA THR A 105 8.59 -3.85 -14.58
C THR A 105 8.54 -3.44 -13.10
N PRO A 106 9.69 -3.15 -12.45
CA PRO A 106 9.72 -2.71 -11.06
C PRO A 106 8.78 -1.52 -10.78
N GLU A 107 8.63 -0.59 -11.72
CA GLU A 107 7.78 0.58 -11.58
C GLU A 107 6.30 0.20 -11.50
N LEU A 108 5.86 -0.77 -12.30
CA LEU A 108 4.49 -1.29 -12.25
C LEU A 108 4.25 -2.10 -10.98
N ARG A 109 5.22 -2.89 -10.52
CA ARG A 109 5.14 -3.59 -9.22
C ARG A 109 5.02 -2.60 -8.06
N CYS A 110 5.82 -1.53 -8.07
CA CYS A 110 5.72 -0.45 -7.10
C CYS A 110 4.33 0.19 -7.05
N LYS A 111 3.70 0.45 -8.21
CA LYS A 111 2.32 0.95 -8.25
C LYS A 111 1.33 -0.03 -7.60
N VAL A 112 1.50 -1.34 -7.83
CA VAL A 112 0.68 -2.36 -7.18
C VAL A 112 0.91 -2.37 -5.66
N TYR A 113 2.16 -2.29 -5.21
CA TYR A 113 2.48 -2.20 -3.78
C TYR A 113 1.82 -0.97 -3.15
N SER A 114 1.91 0.20 -3.80
CA SER A 114 1.25 1.42 -3.31
C SER A 114 -0.26 1.20 -3.17
N SER A 115 -0.93 0.64 -4.18
CA SER A 115 -2.38 0.38 -4.09
C SER A 115 -2.77 -0.57 -2.94
N ILE A 116 -1.91 -1.52 -2.58
CA ILE A 116 -2.17 -2.49 -1.51
C ILE A 116 -1.81 -1.93 -0.13
N LEU A 117 -0.72 -1.14 -0.05
CA LEU A 117 -0.15 -0.63 1.20
C LEU A 117 -0.63 0.77 1.58
N SER A 118 -1.23 1.54 0.65
CA SER A 118 -1.81 2.86 0.90
C SER A 118 -3.10 2.83 1.72
N ALA A 119 -3.54 1.67 2.21
CA ALA A 119 -4.72 1.58 3.06
C ALA A 119 -4.40 2.14 4.47
N ASP A 120 -4.65 3.43 4.69
CA ASP A 120 -4.81 4.17 5.97
C ASP A 120 -4.12 3.59 7.22
N ALA A 121 -2.90 3.09 7.06
CA ALA A 121 -2.23 2.37 8.12
C ALA A 121 -1.62 3.41 9.06
N SER A 122 -2.34 3.69 10.14
CA SER A 122 -1.88 4.53 11.24
C SER A 122 -1.56 3.66 12.45
N TYR A 123 -0.32 3.69 12.91
CA TYR A 123 0.13 2.89 14.04
C TYR A 123 0.51 3.77 15.22
N ASN A 124 -0.10 3.51 16.38
CA ASN A 124 0.39 4.06 17.64
C ASN A 124 1.56 3.21 18.15
N LEU A 125 2.74 3.83 18.31
CA LEU A 125 3.95 3.14 18.74
C LEU A 125 3.83 2.54 20.16
N SER A 126 2.97 3.09 21.01
CA SER A 126 2.73 2.51 22.34
C SER A 126 1.98 1.17 22.32
N GLN A 127 1.28 0.88 21.22
CA GLN A 127 0.61 -0.38 20.96
C GLN A 127 1.42 -1.28 20.02
N TRP A 128 2.57 -0.79 19.54
CA TRP A 128 3.44 -1.54 18.67
C TRP A 128 4.01 -2.73 19.42
N THR A 129 3.69 -3.91 18.93
CA THR A 129 4.35 -5.15 19.34
C THR A 129 5.17 -5.65 18.15
N PRO A 130 6.28 -6.36 18.36
CA PRO A 130 6.95 -7.07 17.26
C PRO A 130 6.02 -8.03 16.51
N SER A 131 4.92 -8.45 17.15
CA SER A 131 3.81 -9.23 16.60
C SER A 131 2.75 -8.41 15.86
N CYS A 132 2.79 -7.07 15.86
CA CYS A 132 2.00 -6.25 14.94
C CYS A 132 2.45 -6.64 13.54
N SER A 133 1.64 -7.47 12.89
CA SER A 133 2.04 -8.17 11.68
C SER A 133 2.36 -7.16 10.60
N LEU A 134 3.63 -7.10 10.20
CA LEU A 134 4.01 -6.49 8.93
C LEU A 134 3.01 -6.96 7.86
N PRO A 135 2.62 -6.08 6.91
CA PRO A 135 1.70 -6.46 5.86
C PRO A 135 2.12 -7.79 5.20
N ALA A 136 1.17 -8.70 4.99
CA ALA A 136 1.46 -10.05 4.49
C ALA A 136 2.24 -10.05 3.16
N ILE A 137 2.13 -8.98 2.37
CA ILE A 137 2.91 -8.81 1.14
C ILE A 137 4.43 -8.76 1.41
N LEU A 138 4.87 -8.27 2.58
CA LEU A 138 6.27 -8.25 2.97
C LEU A 138 6.81 -9.64 3.36
N SER A 139 5.94 -10.64 3.56
CA SER A 139 6.36 -12.02 3.84
C SER A 139 6.43 -12.93 2.61
N VAL A 140 6.04 -12.46 1.41
CA VAL A 140 5.92 -13.30 0.21
C VAL A 140 7.28 -13.82 -0.27
N CYS A 141 8.19 -12.94 -0.69
CA CYS A 141 9.53 -13.29 -1.14
C CYS A 141 10.50 -12.12 -0.94
N SER A 142 11.80 -12.38 -1.08
CA SER A 142 12.84 -11.37 -0.86
C SER A 142 12.76 -10.20 -1.83
N THR A 143 12.38 -10.44 -3.09
CA THR A 143 12.26 -9.41 -4.12
C THR A 143 11.12 -8.46 -3.80
N VAL A 144 9.92 -9.01 -3.57
CA VAL A 144 8.74 -8.23 -3.15
C VAL A 144 9.04 -7.46 -1.88
N ARG A 145 9.66 -8.08 -0.87
CA ARG A 145 10.04 -7.38 0.38
C ARG A 145 10.95 -6.18 0.12
N LYS A 146 12.00 -6.34 -0.70
CA LYS A 146 12.96 -5.26 -0.99
C LYS A 146 12.28 -4.06 -1.67
N GLU A 147 11.30 -4.31 -2.53
CA GLU A 147 10.61 -3.26 -3.29
C GLU A 147 9.43 -2.65 -2.51
N ALA A 148 8.66 -3.46 -1.79
CA ALA A 148 7.46 -3.05 -1.08
C ALA A 148 7.77 -2.42 0.29
N MET A 149 8.89 -2.77 0.92
CA MET A 149 9.25 -2.21 2.23
C MET A 149 9.47 -0.68 2.18
N PRO A 150 10.19 -0.11 1.19
CA PRO A 150 10.26 1.33 1.02
C PRO A 150 8.89 1.99 0.86
N VAL A 151 8.01 1.39 0.07
CA VAL A 151 6.64 1.89 -0.14
C VAL A 151 5.90 1.94 1.19
N TYR A 152 5.88 0.82 1.93
CA TYR A 152 5.21 0.71 3.23
C TYR A 152 5.66 1.81 4.22
N TYR A 153 6.96 1.91 4.50
CA TYR A 153 7.44 2.90 5.49
C TYR A 153 7.32 4.35 5.00
N SER A 154 7.23 4.57 3.69
CA SER A 154 7.03 5.91 3.13
C SER A 154 5.56 6.39 3.21
N SER A 155 4.60 5.46 3.15
CA SER A 155 3.16 5.76 3.16
C SER A 155 2.49 5.57 4.53
N THR A 156 3.11 4.83 5.44
CA THR A 156 2.56 4.52 6.77
C THR A 156 2.75 5.69 7.73
N GLU A 157 1.70 6.01 8.49
CA GLU A 157 1.75 7.05 9.51
C GLU A 157 2.06 6.43 10.89
N PHE A 158 3.24 6.70 11.42
CA PHE A 158 3.62 6.27 12.77
C PHE A 158 3.33 7.39 13.77
N ARG A 159 2.74 7.06 14.92
CA ARG A 159 2.37 8.01 15.97
C ARG A 159 3.00 7.64 17.32
N ALA A 160 3.85 8.53 17.85
CA ALA A 160 4.31 8.49 19.23
C ALA A 160 3.39 9.33 20.12
N THR A 161 3.25 8.97 21.39
CA THR A 161 2.46 9.73 22.37
C THR A 161 3.29 10.00 23.62
N CYS A 162 3.51 11.27 23.93
CA CYS A 162 4.14 11.77 25.13
C CYS A 162 3.10 12.43 26.04
N LYS A 163 3.05 12.04 27.31
CA LYS A 163 2.16 12.63 28.32
C LYS A 163 2.98 13.43 29.32
N VAL A 164 2.71 14.72 29.46
CA VAL A 164 3.53 15.66 30.25
C VAL A 164 2.79 16.14 31.51
N SER A 165 1.99 15.27 32.15
CA SER A 165 1.15 15.62 33.31
C SER A 165 1.67 15.01 34.61
N GLY A 166 1.74 15.80 35.70
CA GLY A 166 1.98 15.35 37.08
C GLY A 166 3.43 14.91 37.39
N ASP A 167 3.97 14.02 36.56
CA ASP A 167 5.34 13.49 36.59
C ASP A 167 5.89 13.57 35.15
N ARG A 168 6.38 14.76 34.79
CA ARG A 168 6.85 15.11 33.43
C ARG A 168 7.94 14.12 32.96
N ASP A 169 8.88 13.82 33.84
CA ASP A 169 10.06 13.02 33.52
C ASP A 169 9.66 11.58 33.19
N ARG A 170 8.72 11.00 33.93
CA ARG A 170 8.23 9.64 33.65
C ARG A 170 7.56 9.52 32.28
N GLY A 171 6.78 10.52 31.87
CA GLY A 171 6.08 10.50 30.59
C GLY A 171 7.01 10.64 29.38
N ILE A 172 8.02 11.51 29.51
CA ILE A 172 9.08 11.69 28.52
C ILE A 172 9.91 10.42 28.41
N GLU A 173 10.36 9.87 29.53
CA GLU A 173 11.18 8.67 29.58
C GLU A 173 10.44 7.44 29.01
N LYS A 174 9.15 7.30 29.32
CA LYS A 174 8.32 6.26 28.69
C LYS A 174 8.25 6.40 27.18
N THR A 175 8.16 7.62 26.67
CA THR A 175 8.11 7.89 25.22
C THR A 175 9.46 7.57 24.58
N ARG A 176 10.56 7.99 25.20
CA ARG A 176 11.94 7.68 24.78
C ARG A 176 12.12 6.16 24.66
N ASN A 177 11.77 5.41 25.71
CA ASN A 177 11.83 3.95 25.72
C ASN A 177 10.96 3.29 24.64
N THR A 178 9.76 3.82 24.40
CA THR A 178 8.86 3.32 23.35
C THR A 178 9.50 3.47 21.97
N ILE A 179 10.05 4.65 21.67
CA ILE A 179 10.71 4.93 20.40
C ILE A 179 11.95 4.06 20.24
N THR A 180 12.78 3.94 21.27
CA THR A 180 13.98 3.10 21.25
C THR A 180 13.65 1.62 21.06
N SER A 181 12.61 1.11 21.73
CA SER A 181 12.15 -0.27 21.55
C SER A 181 11.62 -0.50 20.14
N TRP A 182 10.82 0.44 19.63
CA TRP A 182 10.30 0.39 18.27
C TRP A 182 11.43 0.35 17.24
N THR A 183 12.39 1.28 17.29
CA THR A 183 13.50 1.33 16.32
C THR A 183 14.36 0.07 16.35
N ARG A 184 14.60 -0.52 17.53
CA ARG A 184 15.32 -1.80 17.67
C ARG A 184 14.54 -2.99 17.11
N SER A 185 13.22 -2.92 17.09
CA SER A 185 12.36 -3.99 16.54
C SER A 185 12.24 -3.99 15.02
N LEU A 186 12.64 -2.90 14.36
CA LEU A 186 12.52 -2.78 12.91
C LEU A 186 13.60 -3.58 12.18
N ALA A 187 13.26 -4.06 10.98
CA ALA A 187 14.24 -4.66 10.08
C ALA A 187 15.36 -3.66 9.75
N HIS A 188 16.58 -4.18 9.58
CA HIS A 188 17.74 -3.35 9.26
C HIS A 188 17.48 -2.48 8.02
N GLY A 189 17.81 -1.19 8.11
CA GLY A 189 17.60 -0.21 7.04
C GLY A 189 16.15 0.23 6.80
N ALA A 190 15.15 -0.29 7.55
CA ALA A 190 13.76 0.12 7.40
C ALA A 190 13.54 1.62 7.65
N LEU A 191 14.22 2.17 8.66
CA LEU A 191 14.14 3.59 9.03
C LEU A 191 14.55 4.53 7.91
N GLN A 192 15.43 4.11 6.98
CA GLN A 192 15.84 4.93 5.83
C GLN A 192 14.65 5.32 4.94
N ASN A 193 13.61 4.50 4.95
CA ASN A 193 12.42 4.66 4.14
C ASN A 193 11.31 5.43 4.85
N LEU A 194 11.46 5.72 6.15
CA LEU A 194 10.51 6.52 6.90
C LEU A 194 10.42 7.91 6.28
N ARG A 195 9.19 8.38 6.03
CA ARG A 195 8.93 9.71 5.46
C ARG A 195 8.10 10.60 6.38
N SER A 196 7.32 10.02 7.29
CA SER A 196 6.62 10.79 8.30
C SER A 196 6.52 10.03 9.62
N ILE A 197 6.52 10.79 10.71
CA ILE A 197 6.23 10.31 12.06
C ILE A 197 5.63 11.47 12.85
N ASN A 198 4.59 11.16 13.61
CA ASN A 198 3.83 12.15 14.35
C ASN A 198 4.09 11.96 15.84
N LEU A 199 4.30 13.06 16.55
CA LEU A 199 4.44 13.09 18.00
C LEU A 199 3.24 13.83 18.59
N TYR A 200 2.41 13.10 19.32
CA TYR A 200 1.34 13.68 20.11
C TYR A 200 1.85 13.99 21.52
N VAL A 201 1.86 15.27 21.91
CA VAL A 201 2.30 15.74 23.23
C VAL A 201 1.09 16.20 24.03
N ALA A 202 0.62 15.38 24.96
CA ALA A 202 -0.51 15.67 25.84
C ALA A 202 -0.07 16.40 27.12
N GLY A 203 -0.89 17.35 27.59
CA GLY A 203 -0.72 17.92 28.94
C GLY A 203 0.30 19.05 29.07
N LEU A 204 0.62 19.77 28.00
CA LEU A 204 1.39 21.01 28.11
C LEU A 204 0.53 22.08 28.84
N PRO A 205 0.93 22.55 30.03
CA PRO A 205 0.15 23.54 30.76
C PRO A 205 0.17 24.89 30.05
N PRO A 206 -0.96 25.63 29.98
CA PRO A 206 -0.91 27.05 29.65
C PRO A 206 -0.16 27.82 30.74
N ARG A 207 0.45 28.95 30.38
CA ARG A 207 1.25 29.79 31.29
C ARG A 207 0.43 30.37 32.46
N THR A 208 -0.90 30.35 32.36
CA THR A 208 -1.85 30.96 33.31
C THR A 208 -3.15 30.14 33.41
N ALA A 209 -3.37 29.49 34.57
CA ALA A 209 -4.65 29.03 35.15
C ALA A 209 -5.25 27.62 34.85
N GLY A 210 -5.82 27.03 35.92
CA GLY A 210 -7.04 26.20 35.93
C GLY A 210 -6.92 24.67 35.85
N PRO A 211 -7.89 23.89 36.40
CA PRO A 211 -7.93 22.44 36.26
C PRO A 211 -8.11 22.04 34.79
N VAL A 212 -7.22 21.17 34.33
CA VAL A 212 -6.80 21.01 32.94
C VAL A 212 -7.68 20.00 32.20
N GLU A 213 -8.43 20.44 31.19
CA GLU A 213 -8.88 19.57 30.11
C GLU A 213 -7.65 19.12 29.29
N SER A 214 -7.62 17.84 28.92
CA SER A 214 -6.45 17.17 28.34
C SER A 214 -6.16 17.59 26.89
N PHE A 215 -5.67 18.81 26.66
CA PHE A 215 -5.28 19.28 25.32
C PHE A 215 -3.87 18.79 24.95
N GLY A 216 -3.66 18.37 23.70
CA GLY A 216 -2.35 17.92 23.20
C GLY A 216 -1.94 18.56 21.88
N ASN A 217 -0.64 18.71 21.63
CA ASN A 217 -0.10 19.22 20.37
C ASN A 217 0.30 18.03 19.50
N LEU A 218 -0.12 18.03 18.24
CA LEU A 218 0.32 17.02 17.27
C LEU A 218 1.40 17.64 16.37
N LEU A 219 2.64 17.21 16.57
CA LEU A 219 3.79 17.60 15.75
C LEU A 219 3.99 16.54 14.67
N GLN A 220 3.93 16.95 13.41
CA GLN A 220 4.15 16.09 12.26
C GLN A 220 5.54 16.33 11.70
N PHE A 221 6.44 15.36 11.91
CA PHE A 221 7.77 15.37 11.33
C PHE A 221 7.73 14.68 9.97
N ARG A 222 8.29 15.32 8.95
CA ARG A 222 8.37 14.80 7.58
C ARG A 222 9.79 14.86 7.07
N PHE A 223 10.16 13.91 6.21
CA PHE A 223 11.45 13.90 5.54
C PHE A 223 11.27 13.85 4.03
N SER A 224 11.94 14.76 3.33
CA SER A 224 12.13 14.72 1.88
C SER A 224 13.62 14.76 1.56
N PRO A 225 14.11 13.98 0.58
CA PRO A 225 15.47 14.10 0.10
C PRO A 225 15.83 15.50 -0.44
N VAL A 226 14.82 16.28 -0.87
CA VAL A 226 15.03 17.61 -1.48
C VAL A 226 15.06 18.71 -0.42
N THR A 227 14.13 18.66 0.54
CA THR A 227 13.94 19.74 1.54
C THR A 227 14.48 19.40 2.92
N GLY A 228 14.94 18.17 3.14
CA GLY A 228 15.37 17.68 4.44
C GLY A 228 14.21 17.42 5.40
N PRO A 229 14.47 17.38 6.72
CA PRO A 229 13.46 17.21 7.74
C PRO A 229 12.68 18.51 7.97
N THR A 230 11.37 18.41 8.03
CA THR A 230 10.47 19.49 8.40
C THR A 230 9.59 19.05 9.56
N CYS A 231 9.06 20.02 10.31
CA CYS A 231 8.04 19.77 11.32
C CYS A 231 6.93 20.80 11.18
N ASP A 232 5.72 20.29 11.03
CA ASP A 232 4.50 21.08 10.95
C ASP A 232 3.64 20.80 12.19
N GLU A 233 2.96 21.81 12.72
CA GLU A 233 1.85 21.57 13.65
C GLU A 233 0.68 21.05 12.82
N TRP A 234 0.21 19.85 13.12
CA TRP A 234 -0.91 19.28 12.37
C TRP A 234 -2.20 20.01 12.72
N GLN A 235 -2.80 20.63 11.71
CA GLN A 235 -4.12 21.24 11.79
C GLN A 235 -5.13 20.24 11.25
N SER A 236 -6.07 19.80 12.09
CA SER A 236 -7.13 18.89 11.63
C SER A 236 -7.99 19.59 10.58
N ALA A 237 -8.22 18.92 9.45
CA ALA A 237 -9.23 19.36 8.49
C ALA A 237 -10.67 19.14 9.02
N ASN A 238 -10.83 18.34 10.09
CA ASN A 238 -12.12 18.15 10.75
C ASN A 238 -12.25 19.15 11.92
N PRO A 239 -13.17 20.12 11.84
CA PRO A 239 -13.35 21.15 12.87
C PRO A 239 -13.74 20.59 14.24
N GLU A 240 -14.38 19.43 14.32
CA GLU A 240 -14.72 18.78 15.60
C GLU A 240 -13.47 18.26 16.32
N PHE A 241 -12.50 17.71 15.57
CA PHE A 241 -11.22 17.32 16.15
C PHE A 241 -10.34 18.52 16.43
N ALA A 242 -10.40 19.57 15.61
CA ALA A 242 -9.61 20.77 15.78
C ALA A 242 -9.77 21.37 17.20
N LEU A 243 -10.99 21.38 17.75
CA LEU A 243 -11.32 21.86 19.10
C LEU A 243 -10.45 21.26 20.23
N HIS A 244 -9.91 20.04 20.07
CA HIS A 244 -9.09 19.36 21.08
C HIS A 244 -7.56 19.59 20.95
N TYR A 245 -7.08 20.24 19.89
CA TYR A 245 -5.63 20.41 19.61
C TYR A 245 -5.18 21.88 19.52
N HIS A 246 -6.03 22.83 19.95
CA HIS A 246 -5.94 24.25 19.56
C HIS A 246 -5.08 25.16 20.46
N LYS A 247 -3.88 24.74 20.88
CA LYS A 247 -2.88 25.71 21.34
C LYS A 247 -1.53 25.46 20.68
N SER A 248 -1.24 26.29 19.67
CA SER A 248 0.05 26.31 19.00
C SER A 248 1.20 26.43 20.00
N LEU A 249 2.35 25.90 19.60
CA LEU A 249 3.59 26.17 20.30
C LEU A 249 3.83 27.68 20.30
N ASN A 250 4.34 28.20 21.41
CA ASN A 250 4.73 29.60 21.46
C ASN A 250 5.92 29.86 20.51
N VAL A 251 6.10 31.13 20.16
CA VAL A 251 7.15 31.58 19.22
C VAL A 251 8.52 31.03 19.62
N GLN A 252 8.86 31.05 20.92
CA GLN A 252 10.15 30.56 21.40
C GLN A 252 10.33 29.05 21.21
N ALA A 253 9.29 28.25 21.45
CA ALA A 253 9.29 26.81 21.23
C ALA A 253 9.40 26.47 19.74
N LYS A 254 8.71 27.24 18.87
CA LYS A 254 8.84 27.12 17.40
C LYS A 254 10.26 27.41 16.92
N GLU A 255 10.88 28.50 17.41
CA GLU A 255 12.27 28.83 17.07
C GLU A 255 13.26 27.74 17.53
N ARG A 256 13.06 27.17 18.73
CA ARG A 256 13.91 26.10 19.26
C ARG A 256 13.78 24.82 18.43
N LEU A 257 12.56 24.45 18.06
CA LEU A 257 12.30 23.33 17.14
C LEU A 257 13.00 23.55 15.80
N GLN A 258 12.86 24.74 15.20
CA GLN A 258 13.54 25.07 13.93
C GLN A 258 15.07 25.00 14.05
N LYS A 259 15.66 25.50 15.16
CA LYS A 259 17.10 25.40 15.42
C LYS A 259 17.57 23.95 15.57
N SER A 260 16.81 23.11 16.26
CA SER A 260 17.10 21.67 16.37
C SER A 260 17.05 20.99 15.00
N LEU A 261 16.00 21.23 14.21
CA LEU A 261 15.89 20.67 12.86
C LEU A 261 17.04 21.11 11.94
N ALA A 262 17.41 22.40 11.97
CA ALA A 262 18.53 22.91 11.19
C ALA A 262 19.88 22.27 11.60
N ARG A 263 20.07 22.00 12.90
CA ARG A 263 21.24 21.27 13.40
C ARG A 263 21.24 19.82 12.91
N LEU A 264 20.10 19.14 12.97
CA LEU A 264 19.96 17.78 12.48
C LEU A 264 20.17 17.67 10.98
N GLU A 265 19.74 18.66 10.21
CA GLU A 265 19.97 18.70 8.76
C GLU A 265 21.48 18.78 8.44
N LYS A 266 22.23 19.66 9.12
CA LYS A 266 23.69 19.70 8.98
C LYS A 266 24.36 18.36 9.32
N TYR A 267 23.87 17.71 10.38
CA TYR A 267 24.37 16.39 10.76
C TYR A 267 24.04 15.33 9.70
N ARG A 268 22.83 15.39 9.11
CA ARG A 268 22.38 14.52 8.03
C ARG A 268 23.25 14.65 6.79
N GLU A 269 23.62 15.86 6.40
CA GLU A 269 24.51 16.11 5.25
C GLU A 269 25.86 15.39 5.39
N VAL A 270 26.39 15.32 6.62
CA VAL A 270 27.66 14.62 6.89
C VAL A 270 27.50 13.11 7.00
N THR A 271 26.38 12.64 7.54
CA THR A 271 26.17 11.21 7.88
C THR A 271 25.34 10.43 6.87
N SER A 272 24.77 11.11 5.87
CA SER A 272 23.86 10.52 4.87
C SER A 272 22.61 9.84 5.47
N LEU A 273 22.20 10.23 6.67
CA LEU A 273 20.96 9.75 7.29
C LEU A 273 19.75 10.13 6.42
N ARG A 274 18.70 9.31 6.45
CA ARG A 274 17.45 9.56 5.72
C ARG A 274 16.32 9.66 6.72
N GLY A 275 15.36 8.74 6.70
CA GLY A 275 14.25 8.74 7.64
C GLY A 275 14.66 8.58 9.11
N GLU A 276 15.88 8.11 9.40
CA GLU A 276 16.46 8.08 10.74
C GLU A 276 16.48 9.46 11.41
N VAL A 277 16.65 10.54 10.63
CA VAL A 277 16.70 11.91 11.15
C VAL A 277 15.39 12.29 11.85
N LEU A 278 14.27 11.66 11.48
CA LEU A 278 12.96 11.92 12.10
C LEU A 278 12.88 11.33 13.51
N VAL A 279 13.51 10.18 13.75
CA VAL A 279 13.62 9.62 15.10
C VAL A 279 14.48 10.53 15.97
N MET A 280 15.59 11.01 15.42
CA MET A 280 16.47 11.96 16.12
C MET A 280 15.74 13.26 16.45
N ALA A 281 14.94 13.79 15.52
CA ALA A 281 14.12 14.99 15.74
C ALA A 281 13.13 14.81 16.89
N ILE A 282 12.51 13.64 17.03
CA ILE A 282 11.63 13.37 18.17
C ILE A 282 12.43 13.31 19.47
N VAL A 283 13.59 12.64 19.48
CA VAL A 283 14.44 12.56 20.69
C VAL A 283 14.90 13.96 21.13
N ASP A 284 15.37 14.80 20.21
CA ASP A 284 15.71 16.20 20.47
C ASP A 284 14.53 16.97 21.09
N ILE A 285 13.31 16.71 20.62
CA ILE A 285 12.10 17.37 21.13
C ILE A 285 11.70 16.87 22.51
N LEU A 286 11.90 15.58 22.80
CA LEU A 286 11.73 15.04 24.14
C LEU A 286 12.70 15.70 25.14
N GLU A 287 13.94 15.97 24.74
CA GLU A 287 14.91 16.71 25.57
C GLU A 287 14.48 18.16 25.80
N LEU A 288 13.96 18.84 24.76
CA LEU A 288 13.41 20.20 24.92
C LEU A 288 12.17 20.22 25.83
N LEU A 289 11.36 19.15 25.84
CA LEU A 289 10.24 19.00 26.76
C LEU A 289 10.70 18.79 28.21
N GLU A 290 11.75 17.99 28.40
CA GLU A 290 12.38 17.67 29.69
C GLU A 290 12.94 18.95 30.34
N ASP A 291 13.65 19.76 29.54
CA ASP A 291 14.17 21.08 29.93
C ASP A 291 13.07 22.14 30.19
N GLY A 292 11.80 21.81 29.95
CA GLY A 292 10.69 22.76 30.02
C GLY A 292 10.74 23.86 28.97
N LYS A 293 11.48 23.66 27.88
CA LYS A 293 11.69 24.63 26.82
C LYS A 293 10.60 24.64 25.74
N MET A 294 9.64 23.72 25.84
CA MET A 294 8.49 23.59 24.95
C MET A 294 7.21 23.99 25.70
N GLU A 295 6.77 25.23 25.47
CA GLU A 295 5.60 25.83 26.11
C GLU A 295 4.54 26.24 25.08
N ARG A 296 3.29 26.36 25.52
CA ARG A 296 2.15 26.82 24.70
C ARG A 296 1.98 28.33 24.80
N GLU A 297 1.33 28.91 23.79
CA GLU A 297 0.76 30.26 23.92
C GLU A 297 -0.33 30.26 25.01
N ALA A 298 -0.42 31.36 25.74
CA ALA A 298 -1.36 31.52 26.85
C ALA A 298 -2.81 31.48 26.38
#